data_AF-A0A9D8V724-F1
#
_entry.id   AF-A0A9D8V724-F1
#
_cell.length_a   1.000
_cell.length_b   1.000
_cell.length_c   1.000
_cell.angle_alpha   90.00
_cell.angle_beta   90.00
_cell.angle_gamma   90.00
#
_symmetry.space_group_name_H-M   'P 1'
#
loop_
_entity.id
_entity.type
_entity.pdbx_description
1 polymer ?
#
loop_
_entity_poly.entity_id
_entity_poly.type
_entity_poly.pdbx_seq_one_letter_code
_entity_poly.pdbx_strand_id
1 'polypeptide(L)'
;MIELLKFDEPDPERQAKEAVVHRLTEEELRSLYNRTRAAAQRARAARQMEELYALVRGTKTIQRIAGERGILIMSRRLHAG
;
A
#
# COMPACT_ATOMS: atom_id res chain seq x y z
N MET A 1 -5.26 -13.27 -5.13
CA MET A 1 -5.64 -12.03 -4.43
C MET A 1 -4.34 -11.35 -3.98
N ILE A 2 -4.16 -10.04 -4.17
CA ILE A 2 -2.91 -9.36 -3.75
C ILE A 2 -2.89 -9.29 -2.22
N GLU A 3 -1.82 -9.81 -1.61
CA GLU A 3 -1.66 -9.79 -0.15
C GLU A 3 -1.07 -8.46 0.36
N LEU A 4 -0.01 -7.99 -0.30
CA LEU A 4 0.67 -6.72 -0.04
C LEU A 4 0.97 -6.04 -1.37
N LEU A 5 0.86 -4.71 -1.41
CA LEU A 5 1.30 -3.95 -2.57
C LEU A 5 2.70 -3.40 -2.31
N LYS A 6 3.65 -3.75 -3.18
CA LYS A 6 4.99 -3.18 -3.16
C LYS A 6 5.49 -2.94 -4.58
N PHE A 7 6.33 -1.92 -4.72
CA PHE A 7 6.95 -1.58 -5.99
C PHE A 7 8.45 -1.39 -5.82
N ASP A 8 9.23 -2.06 -6.65
CA ASP A 8 10.65 -1.74 -6.83
C ASP A 8 10.81 -0.47 -7.69
N GLU A 9 12.04 0.01 -7.84
CA GLU A 9 12.32 1.19 -8.64
C GLU A 9 13.52 0.93 -9.57
N PRO A 10 13.27 0.65 -10.87
CA PRO A 10 11.96 0.55 -11.55
C PRO A 10 11.23 -0.78 -11.27
N ASP A 11 9.89 -0.77 -11.37
CA ASP A 11 9.05 -1.99 -11.31
C ASP A 11 8.36 -2.23 -12.67
N PRO A 12 8.74 -3.28 -13.43
CA PRO A 12 8.18 -3.56 -14.75
C PRO A 12 6.72 -4.01 -14.70
N GLU A 13 6.26 -4.54 -13.56
CA GLU A 13 4.89 -5.02 -13.37
C GLU A 13 3.98 -3.94 -12.79
N ARG A 14 4.47 -2.70 -12.64
CA ARG A 14 3.72 -1.62 -12.01
C ARG A 14 2.31 -1.48 -12.60
N GLN A 15 2.22 -1.44 -13.93
CA GLN A 15 0.95 -1.25 -14.63
C GLN A 15 -0.03 -2.41 -14.39
N ALA A 16 0.46 -3.64 -14.38
CA ALA A 16 -0.36 -4.82 -14.11
C ALA A 16 -0.87 -4.83 -12.65
N LYS A 17 0.01 -4.53 -11.69
CA LYS A 17 -0.36 -4.43 -10.27
C LYS A 17 -1.41 -3.34 -10.04
N GLU A 18 -1.23 -2.17 -10.64
CA GLU A 18 -2.21 -1.07 -10.53
C GLU A 18 -3.56 -1.44 -11.16
N ALA A 19 -3.56 -2.11 -12.32
CA ALA A 19 -4.79 -2.59 -12.96
C ALA A 19 -5.59 -3.55 -12.06
N VAL A 20 -4.92 -4.40 -11.27
CA VAL A 20 -5.58 -5.24 -10.28
C VAL A 20 -6.16 -4.40 -9.14
N VAL A 21 -5.40 -3.43 -8.62
CA VAL A 21 -5.86 -2.54 -7.54
C VAL A 21 -7.08 -1.71 -7.96
N HIS A 22 -7.15 -1.27 -9.22
CA HIS A 22 -8.32 -0.56 -9.76
C HIS A 22 -9.61 -1.38 -9.73
N ARG A 23 -9.52 -2.72 -9.81
CA ARG A 23 -10.68 -3.62 -9.81
C ARG A 23 -11.17 -3.98 -8.41
N LEU A 24 -10.44 -3.62 -7.36
CA LEU A 24 -10.81 -3.92 -5.99
C LEU A 24 -12.03 -3.10 -5.55
N THR A 25 -12.86 -3.66 -4.69
CA THR A 25 -13.89 -2.93 -3.95
C THR A 25 -13.25 -1.96 -2.94
N GLU A 26 -14.06 -1.05 -2.38
CA GLU A 26 -13.57 -0.16 -1.32
C GLU A 26 -13.06 -0.93 -0.10
N GLU A 27 -13.78 -1.98 0.32
CA GLU A 27 -13.40 -2.82 1.45
C GLU A 27 -12.04 -3.49 1.20
N GLU A 28 -11.84 -4.04 0.01
CA GLU A 28 -10.58 -4.65 -0.39
C GLU A 28 -9.44 -3.64 -0.46
N LEU A 29 -9.68 -2.41 -0.95
CA LEU A 29 -8.68 -1.34 -0.94
C LEU A 29 -8.26 -0.98 0.49
N ARG A 30 -9.22 -0.82 1.41
CA ARG A 30 -8.95 -0.53 2.82
C ARG A 30 -8.17 -1.67 3.48
N SER A 31 -8.57 -2.92 3.21
CA SER A 31 -7.88 -4.11 3.70
C SER A 31 -6.44 -4.22 3.17
N LEU A 32 -6.24 -4.03 1.86
CA LEU A 32 -4.92 -4.04 1.23
C LEU A 32 -4.03 -2.92 1.79
N TYR A 33 -4.57 -1.71 1.96
CA TYR A 33 -3.85 -0.60 2.58
C TYR A 33 -3.38 -0.93 3.99
N ASN A 34 -4.27 -1.45 4.84
CA ASN A 34 -3.95 -1.78 6.23
C ASN A 34 -2.86 -2.86 6.32
N ARG A 35 -2.96 -3.94 5.52
CA ARG A 35 -1.96 -5.01 5.47
C ARG A 35 -0.59 -4.48 4.98
N THR A 36 -0.58 -3.72 3.90
CA THR A 36 0.64 -3.12 3.33
C THR A 36 1.29 -2.15 4.31
N ARG A 37 0.49 -1.31 4.99
CA ARG A 37 0.98 -0.37 5.99
C ARG A 37 1.55 -1.07 7.22
N ALA A 38 0.91 -2.13 7.70
CA ALA A 38 1.43 -2.93 8.82
C ALA A 38 2.77 -3.58 8.45
N ALA A 39 2.91 -4.10 7.22
CA ALA A 39 4.19 -4.61 6.72
C ALA A 39 5.26 -3.50 6.68
N ALA A 40 4.91 -2.30 6.20
CA ALA A 40 5.85 -1.17 6.18
C ALA A 40 6.32 -0.78 7.58
N GLN A 41 5.42 -0.80 8.57
CA GLN A 41 5.78 -0.54 9.97
C GLN A 41 6.74 -1.60 10.52
N ARG A 42 6.52 -2.88 10.20
CA ARG A 42 7.44 -3.97 10.57
C ARG A 42 8.82 -3.80 9.90
N ALA A 43 8.86 -3.50 8.61
CA ALA A 43 10.09 -3.25 7.87
C ALA A 43 10.87 -2.06 8.46
N ARG A 44 10.16 -0.99 8.84
CA ARG A 44 10.75 0.17 9.54
C ARG A 44 11.37 -0.24 10.88
N ALA A 45 10.65 -1.01 11.70
CA ALA A 45 11.15 -1.47 12.99
C ALA A 45 12.39 -2.37 12.84
N ALA A 46 12.41 -3.21 11.81
CA ALA A 46 13.52 -4.09 11.47
C ALA A 46 14.67 -3.40 10.71
N ARG A 47 14.58 -2.08 10.43
CA ARG A 47 15.54 -1.31 9.62
C ARG A 47 15.77 -1.88 8.21
N GLN A 48 14.77 -2.57 7.65
CA GLN A 48 14.80 -3.09 6.28
C GLN A 48 14.38 -1.98 5.31
N MET A 49 15.32 -1.11 4.96
CA MET A 49 15.01 0.14 4.26
C MET A 49 14.47 -0.07 2.84
N GLU A 50 15.03 -1.01 2.07
CA GLU A 50 14.54 -1.29 0.71
C GLU A 50 13.09 -1.80 0.72
N GLU A 51 12.79 -2.78 1.58
CA GLU A 51 11.43 -3.31 1.74
C GLU A 51 10.47 -2.21 2.25
N LEU A 52 10.92 -1.38 3.19
CA LEU A 52 10.14 -0.22 3.65
C LEU A 52 9.80 0.72 2.48
N TYR A 53 10.77 1.09 1.64
CA TYR A 53 10.53 1.99 0.51
C TYR A 53 9.57 1.38 -0.51
N ALA A 54 9.73 0.08 -0.82
CA ALA A 54 8.85 -0.62 -1.74
C ALA A 54 7.39 -0.65 -1.24
N LEU A 55 7.20 -0.92 0.06
CA LEU A 55 5.87 -0.93 0.69
C LEU A 55 5.28 0.47 0.82
N VAL A 56 6.09 1.50 1.10
CA VAL A 56 5.61 2.89 1.15
C VAL A 56 5.09 3.34 -0.23
N ARG A 57 5.81 3.03 -1.31
CA ARG A 57 5.31 3.25 -2.68
C ARG A 57 3.97 2.56 -2.90
N GLY A 58 3.84 1.32 -2.44
CA GLY A 58 2.57 0.59 -2.42
C GLY A 58 1.43 1.33 -1.71
N THR A 59 1.65 1.76 -0.46
CA THR A 59 0.62 2.50 0.30
C THR A 59 0.19 3.80 -0.40
N LYS A 60 1.12 4.52 -1.03
CA LYS A 60 0.84 5.74 -1.79
C LYS A 60 0.03 5.47 -3.05
N THR A 61 0.34 4.41 -3.78
CA THR A 61 -0.45 3.98 -4.95
C THR A 61 -1.88 3.62 -4.55
N ILE A 62 -2.08 2.88 -3.44
CA ILE A 62 -3.44 2.53 -2.97
C ILE A 62 -4.22 3.80 -2.62
N GLN A 63 -3.60 4.75 -1.91
CA GLN A 63 -4.24 6.02 -1.56
C GLN A 63 -4.61 6.84 -2.79
N ARG A 64 -3.73 6.87 -3.81
CA ARG A 64 -4.00 7.56 -5.09
C ARG A 64 -5.22 6.95 -5.78
N ILE A 65 -5.22 5.63 -5.99
CA ILE A 65 -6.31 4.93 -6.68
C ILE A 65 -7.64 5.05 -5.90
N ALA A 66 -7.58 5.01 -4.57
CA ALA A 66 -8.75 5.28 -3.73
C ALA A 66 -9.26 6.72 -3.92
N GLY A 67 -8.35 7.71 -3.92
CA GLY A 67 -8.68 9.12 -4.13
C GLY A 67 -9.31 9.40 -5.49
N GLU A 68 -8.83 8.77 -6.55
CA GLU A 68 -9.42 8.82 -7.90
C GLU A 68 -10.87 8.32 -7.93
N ARG A 69 -11.26 7.50 -6.95
CA ARG A 69 -12.60 6.92 -6.80
C ARG A 69 -13.44 7.63 -5.73
N GLY A 70 -12.97 8.76 -5.19
CA GLY A 70 -13.65 9.50 -4.11
C GLY A 70 -13.54 8.84 -2.73
N ILE A 71 -12.68 7.83 -2.56
CA ILE A 71 -12.51 7.09 -1.31
C ILE A 71 -11.34 7.68 -0.52
N LEU A 72 -11.61 8.14 0.70
CA LEU A 72 -10.56 8.64 1.59
C LEU A 72 -9.98 7.50 2.45
N ILE A 73 -8.69 7.20 2.24
CA ILE A 73 -7.90 6.25 3.05
C ILE A 73 -6.80 7.02 3.79
N MET A 74 -7.07 7.35 5.06
CA MET A 74 -6.12 8.10 5.89
C MET A 74 -5.11 7.20 6.59
N SER A 75 -3.88 7.68 6.68
CA SER A 75 -2.85 7.17 7.58
C SER A 75 -3.24 7.50 9.02
N ARG A 76 -4.04 6.64 9.69
CA ARG A 76 -4.27 6.82 11.12
C ARG A 76 -2.93 6.66 11.85
N ARG A 77 -2.54 7.67 12.64
CA ARG A 77 -1.49 7.49 13.64
C ARG A 77 -2.09 6.60 14.72
N LEU A 78 -1.66 5.34 14.76
CA LEU A 78 -1.82 4.56 15.98
C LEU A 78 -0.96 5.27 17.01
N HIS A 79 -1.60 5.99 17.94
CA HIS A 79 -0.89 6.52 19.09
C HIS A 79 -0.32 5.30 19.81
N ALA A 80 1.00 5.22 19.92
CA ALA A 80 1.65 4.30 20.82
C ALA A 80 1.30 4.80 22.23
N GLY A 81 0.28 4.20 22.83
CA GLY A 81 0.04 4.22 24.26
C GLY A 81 0.87 3.15 24.92
#